data_AF-A0AAU9BZW8-F1
#
_entry.id   AF-A0AAU9BZW8-F1
#
_cell.length_a   1.000
_cell.length_b   1.000
_cell.length_c   1.000
_cell.angle_alpha   90.00
_cell.angle_beta   90.00
_cell.angle_gamma   90.00
#
_symmetry.space_group_name_H-M   'P 1'
#
loop_
_entity.id
_entity.type
_entity.pdbx_description
1 polymer ?
#
loop_
_entity_poly.entity_id
_entity_poly.type
_entity_poly.pdbx_seq_one_letter_code
_entity_poly.pdbx_strand_id
1 'polypeptide(L)'
;MNDTVASILNEAIQDEYKARALYRKVIEKFGDVRPFSNIVEAEERHIQALLPLFEKYHVPIPADDWPTRIEPPASLLAACQQGVEAEIENMEMYERLLDQARQFPDVQAVLQELQRASRDNHLPAFQRCVERGGLPGRGGRNRPGRRWESG
;
A
#
# COMPACT_ATOMS: atom_id res chain seq x y z
N MET A 1 -19.16 -22.22 2.29
CA MET A 1 -18.33 -21.02 2.49
C MET A 1 -19.27 -19.87 2.83
N ASN A 2 -18.84 -18.91 3.64
CA ASN A 2 -19.63 -17.71 3.84
C ASN A 2 -19.26 -16.75 2.69
N ASP A 3 -20.07 -16.72 1.64
CA ASP A 3 -19.73 -16.01 0.39
C ASP A 3 -19.44 -14.52 0.62
N THR A 4 -20.04 -13.92 1.65
CA THR A 4 -19.78 -12.54 2.08
C THR A 4 -18.35 -12.34 2.57
N VAL A 5 -17.87 -13.16 3.53
CA VAL A 5 -16.49 -12.99 4.05
C VAL A 5 -15.45 -13.32 2.99
N ALA A 6 -15.73 -14.30 2.13
CA ALA A 6 -14.86 -14.63 1.01
C ALA A 6 -14.74 -13.45 0.03
N SER A 7 -15.85 -12.78 -0.30
CA SER A 7 -15.83 -11.58 -1.15
C SER A 7 -15.03 -10.44 -0.51
N ILE A 8 -15.24 -10.19 0.77
CA ILE A 8 -14.54 -9.12 1.50
C ILE A 8 -13.03 -9.35 1.51
N LEU A 9 -12.59 -10.56 1.89
CA LEU A 9 -11.18 -10.90 1.98
C LEU A 9 -10.51 -10.89 0.61
N ASN A 10 -11.17 -11.43 -0.41
CA ASN A 10 -10.65 -11.42 -1.78
C ASN A 10 -10.52 -10.01 -2.33
N GLU A 11 -11.50 -9.14 -2.09
CA GLU A 11 -11.43 -7.75 -2.55
C GLU A 11 -10.28 -7.00 -1.86
N ALA A 12 -10.19 -7.09 -0.52
CA ALA A 12 -9.11 -6.45 0.22
C ALA A 12 -7.72 -6.91 -0.24
N ILE A 13 -7.46 -8.22 -0.32
CA ILE A 13 -6.11 -8.71 -0.69
C ILE A 13 -5.74 -8.38 -2.13
N GLN A 14 -6.72 -8.32 -3.04
CA GLN A 14 -6.48 -7.96 -4.44
C GLN A 14 -6.06 -6.49 -4.56
N ASP A 15 -6.63 -5.61 -3.76
CA ASP A 15 -6.22 -4.21 -3.73
C ASP A 15 -4.79 -4.04 -3.18
N GLU A 16 -4.46 -4.74 -2.09
CA GLU A 16 -3.09 -4.74 -1.53
C GLU A 16 -2.07 -5.33 -2.52
N TYR A 17 -2.43 -6.37 -3.27
CA TYR A 17 -1.59 -6.92 -4.34
C TYR A 17 -1.36 -5.91 -5.48
N LYS A 18 -2.43 -5.24 -5.93
CA LYS A 18 -2.37 -4.21 -6.97
C LYS A 18 -1.47 -3.05 -6.54
N ALA A 19 -1.65 -2.53 -5.34
CA ALA A 19 -0.85 -1.43 -4.79
C ALA A 19 0.64 -1.84 -4.67
N ARG A 20 0.92 -2.99 -4.06
CA ARG A 20 2.29 -3.53 -3.95
C ARG A 20 2.95 -3.69 -5.31
N ALA A 21 2.25 -4.28 -6.29
CA ALA A 21 2.79 -4.49 -7.63
C ALA A 21 3.10 -3.15 -8.32
N LEU A 22 2.18 -2.18 -8.26
CA LEU A 22 2.40 -0.84 -8.80
C LEU A 22 3.62 -0.17 -8.18
N TYR A 23 3.72 -0.16 -6.85
CA TYR A 23 4.82 0.52 -6.16
C TYR A 23 6.17 -0.17 -6.41
N ARG A 24 6.21 -1.51 -6.51
CA ARG A 24 7.40 -2.24 -6.96
C ARG A 24 7.81 -1.83 -8.37
N LYS A 25 6.88 -1.74 -9.33
CA LYS A 25 7.17 -1.27 -10.69
C LYS A 25 7.71 0.17 -10.73
N VAL A 26 7.19 1.05 -9.87
CA VAL A 26 7.71 2.41 -9.72
C VAL A 26 9.14 2.39 -9.19
N ILE A 27 9.43 1.59 -8.15
CA ILE A 27 10.77 1.46 -7.57
C ILE A 27 11.75 0.86 -8.58
N GLU A 28 11.34 -0.15 -9.34
CA GLU A 28 12.14 -0.77 -10.41
C GLU A 28 12.52 0.26 -11.49
N LYS A 29 11.59 1.13 -11.89
CA LYS A 29 11.80 2.11 -12.96
C LYS A 29 12.55 3.36 -12.51
N PHE A 30 12.24 3.88 -11.34
CA PHE A 30 12.69 5.20 -10.88
C PHE A 30 13.66 5.15 -9.69
N GLY A 31 13.94 3.97 -9.16
CA GLY A 31 14.80 3.73 -8.00
C GLY A 31 14.07 3.82 -6.66
N ASP A 32 14.83 3.67 -5.57
CA ASP A 32 14.33 3.78 -4.20
C ASP A 32 13.93 5.23 -3.88
N VAL A 33 12.67 5.56 -4.19
CA VAL A 33 12.10 6.89 -4.05
C VAL A 33 10.92 6.87 -3.07
N ARG A 34 10.92 7.84 -2.15
CA ARG A 34 9.79 8.06 -1.24
C ARG A 34 8.62 8.73 -1.99
N PRO A 35 7.36 8.33 -1.73
CA PRO A 35 6.95 7.46 -0.63
C PRO A 35 6.92 5.96 -0.94
N PHE A 36 7.09 5.56 -2.20
CA PHE A 36 6.90 4.19 -2.68
C PHE A 36 7.67 3.13 -1.90
N SER A 37 8.94 3.35 -1.57
CA SER A 37 9.73 2.36 -0.82
C SER A 37 9.25 2.10 0.61
N ASN A 38 8.65 3.10 1.26
CA ASN A 38 8.06 2.88 2.58
C ASN A 38 6.68 2.22 2.48
N ILE A 39 5.89 2.62 1.47
CA ILE A 39 4.51 2.16 1.34
C ILE A 39 4.47 0.71 0.81
N VAL A 40 5.38 0.31 -0.08
CA VAL A 40 5.45 -1.10 -0.52
C VAL A 40 5.69 -2.07 0.64
N GLU A 41 6.49 -1.67 1.64
CA GLU A 41 6.69 -2.45 2.87
C GLU A 41 5.42 -2.47 3.74
N ALA A 42 4.62 -1.41 3.71
CA ALA A 42 3.33 -1.37 4.41
C ALA A 42 2.32 -2.31 3.74
N GLU A 43 2.21 -2.31 2.41
CA GLU A 43 1.30 -3.22 1.70
C GLU A 43 1.67 -4.68 1.91
N GLU A 44 2.97 -4.99 2.02
CA GLU A 44 3.40 -6.34 2.41
C GLU A 44 2.89 -6.73 3.80
N ARG A 45 2.90 -5.81 4.77
CA ARG A 45 2.35 -6.04 6.11
C ARG A 45 0.82 -6.16 6.08
N HIS A 46 0.13 -5.38 5.26
CA HIS A 46 -1.32 -5.49 5.06
C HIS A 46 -1.71 -6.87 4.53
N ILE A 47 -1.01 -7.35 3.49
CA ILE A 47 -1.20 -8.71 2.98
C ILE A 47 -1.00 -9.73 4.10
N GLN A 48 0.10 -9.64 4.86
CA GLN A 48 0.36 -10.56 5.97
C GLN A 48 -0.72 -10.50 7.07
N ALA A 49 -1.32 -9.34 7.31
CA ALA A 49 -2.42 -9.20 8.28
C ALA A 49 -3.72 -9.88 7.80
N LEU A 50 -3.94 -9.95 6.48
CA LEU A 50 -5.11 -10.60 5.90
C LEU A 50 -4.98 -12.13 5.85
N LEU A 51 -3.77 -12.68 5.64
CA LEU A 51 -3.57 -14.13 5.43
C LEU A 51 -4.16 -15.04 6.55
N PRO A 52 -4.03 -14.72 7.85
CA PRO A 52 -4.65 -15.53 8.91
C PRO A 52 -6.18 -15.59 8.83
N LEU A 53 -6.83 -14.56 8.27
CA LEU A 53 -8.28 -14.55 8.09
C LEU A 53 -8.71 -15.51 6.97
N PHE A 54 -7.92 -15.62 5.90
CA PHE A 54 -8.17 -16.61 4.83
C PHE A 54 -8.15 -18.04 5.39
N GLU A 55 -7.14 -18.37 6.21
CA GLU A 55 -7.05 -19.67 6.88
C GLU A 55 -8.26 -19.90 7.81
N LYS A 56 -8.54 -18.95 8.71
CA LYS A 56 -9.63 -19.05 9.67
C LYS A 56 -11.00 -19.28 9.01
N TYR A 57 -11.30 -18.55 7.94
CA TYR A 57 -12.57 -18.64 7.23
C TYR A 57 -12.59 -19.69 6.12
N HIS A 58 -11.51 -20.47 5.96
CA HIS A 58 -11.36 -21.50 4.92
C HIS A 58 -11.61 -20.94 3.51
N VAL A 59 -11.11 -19.73 3.25
CA VAL A 59 -11.17 -19.05 1.96
C VAL A 59 -9.85 -19.32 1.23
N PRO A 60 -9.88 -19.79 -0.03
CA PRO A 60 -8.65 -19.93 -0.80
C PRO A 60 -8.02 -18.56 -1.06
N ILE A 61 -6.72 -18.45 -0.82
CA ILE A 61 -5.97 -17.23 -1.13
C ILE A 61 -5.86 -17.12 -2.65
N PRO A 62 -6.27 -16.00 -3.27
CA PRO A 62 -6.16 -15.83 -4.71
C PRO A 62 -4.69 -15.68 -5.13
N ALA A 63 -4.35 -16.12 -6.34
CA ALA A 63 -3.01 -15.93 -6.88
C ALA A 63 -2.73 -14.43 -7.11
N ASP A 64 -1.50 -14.01 -6.84
CA ASP A 64 -1.03 -12.67 -7.18
C ASP A 64 -0.45 -12.65 -8.61
N ASP A 65 -1.25 -12.20 -9.57
CA ASP A 65 -0.85 -12.04 -10.98
C ASP A 65 -0.58 -10.58 -11.38
N TRP A 66 -0.81 -9.63 -10.47
CA TRP A 66 -0.67 -8.19 -10.72
C TRP A 66 0.70 -7.75 -11.23
N PRO A 67 1.84 -8.33 -10.79
CA PRO A 67 3.17 -7.97 -11.33
C PRO A 67 3.31 -8.14 -12.85
N THR A 68 2.47 -8.98 -13.46
CA THR A 68 2.44 -9.22 -14.92
C THR A 68 1.41 -8.38 -15.66
N ARG A 69 0.51 -7.70 -14.93
CA ARG A 69 -0.63 -6.95 -15.49
C ARG A 69 -0.46 -5.44 -15.42
N ILE A 70 0.51 -4.97 -14.63
CA ILE A 70 0.76 -3.55 -14.40
C ILE A 70 2.04 -3.11 -15.09
N GLU A 71 1.94 -1.99 -15.81
CA GLU A 71 3.07 -1.25 -16.33
C GLU A 71 3.38 -0.03 -15.43
N PRO A 72 4.65 0.35 -15.25
CA PRO A 72 5.00 1.50 -14.45
C PRO A 72 4.54 2.81 -15.10
N PRO A 73 4.04 3.79 -14.31
CA PRO A 73 3.64 5.10 -14.80
C PRO A 73 4.74 5.82 -15.60
N ALA A 74 4.35 6.76 -16.45
CA ALA A 74 5.28 7.49 -17.33
C ALA A 74 6.29 8.36 -16.57
N SER A 75 5.94 8.84 -15.38
CA SER A 75 6.79 9.70 -14.55
C SER A 75 6.51 9.47 -13.06
N LEU A 76 7.42 9.94 -12.19
CA LEU A 76 7.21 9.94 -10.75
C LEU A 76 6.02 10.79 -10.32
N LEU A 77 5.75 11.91 -11.00
CA LEU A 77 4.57 12.72 -10.71
C LEU A 77 3.29 11.94 -11.04
N ALA A 78 3.24 11.28 -12.20
CA ALA A 78 2.10 10.44 -12.56
C ALA A 78 1.91 9.28 -11.57
N ALA A 79 3.00 8.66 -11.11
CA ALA A 79 2.93 7.63 -10.08
C ALA A 79 2.40 8.16 -8.75
N CYS A 80 2.79 9.38 -8.34
CA CYS A 80 2.28 9.98 -7.10
C CYS A 80 0.83 10.42 -7.21
N GLN A 81 0.37 10.87 -8.37
CA GLN A 81 -1.04 11.16 -8.64
C GLN A 81 -1.89 9.88 -8.61
N GLN A 82 -1.43 8.82 -9.27
CA GLN A 82 -2.09 7.51 -9.19
C GLN A 82 -2.12 6.96 -7.76
N GLY A 83 -1.07 7.18 -6.96
CA GLY A 83 -1.07 6.85 -5.54
C GLY A 83 -2.17 7.60 -4.77
N VAL A 84 -2.33 8.92 -4.97
CA VAL A 84 -3.43 9.66 -4.33
C VAL A 84 -4.80 9.10 -4.71
N GLU A 85 -5.02 8.81 -5.99
CA GLU A 85 -6.27 8.22 -6.47
C GLU A 85 -6.52 6.84 -5.86
N ALA A 86 -5.50 5.97 -5.86
CA ALA A 86 -5.56 4.64 -5.27
C ALA A 86 -5.90 4.69 -3.77
N GLU A 87 -5.31 5.61 -3.00
CA GLU A 87 -5.64 5.71 -1.57
C GLU A 87 -7.06 6.25 -1.31
N ILE A 88 -7.60 7.09 -2.20
CA ILE A 88 -9.01 7.52 -2.11
C ILE A 88 -9.95 6.35 -2.41
N GLU A 89 -9.70 5.63 -3.50
CA GLU A 89 -10.46 4.42 -3.86
C GLU A 89 -10.38 3.36 -2.76
N ASN A 90 -9.20 3.17 -2.15
CA ASN A 90 -8.96 2.24 -1.05
C ASN A 90 -9.77 2.61 0.20
N MET A 91 -9.83 3.90 0.56
CA MET A 91 -10.66 4.36 1.68
C MET A 91 -12.15 4.07 1.44
N GLU A 92 -12.68 4.40 0.26
CA GLU A 92 -14.07 4.15 -0.11
C GLU A 92 -14.38 2.64 -0.13
N MET A 93 -13.46 1.83 -0.65
CA MET A 93 -13.54 0.38 -0.60
C MET A 93 -13.63 -0.10 0.85
N TYR A 94 -12.71 0.31 1.73
CA TYR A 94 -12.72 -0.14 3.11
C TYR A 94 -13.95 0.32 3.89
N GLU A 95 -14.50 1.52 3.64
CA GLU A 95 -15.77 1.94 4.24
C GLU A 95 -16.90 0.94 3.89
N ARG A 96 -17.03 0.59 2.61
CA ARG A 96 -18.00 -0.42 2.16
C ARG A 96 -17.71 -1.80 2.75
N LEU A 97 -16.46 -2.26 2.74
CA LEU A 97 -16.10 -3.58 3.26
C LEU A 97 -16.33 -3.69 4.77
N LEU A 98 -16.06 -2.62 5.53
CA LEU A 98 -16.34 -2.56 6.96
C LEU A 98 -17.83 -2.71 7.27
N ASP A 99 -18.69 -2.09 6.46
CA ASP A 99 -20.13 -2.24 6.59
C ASP A 99 -20.61 -3.66 6.27
N GLN A 100 -20.02 -4.32 5.26
CA GLN A 100 -20.32 -5.71 4.95
C GLN A 100 -19.76 -6.67 6.02
N ALA A 101 -18.67 -6.29 6.68
CA ALA A 101 -17.98 -7.11 7.66
C ALA A 101 -18.60 -7.07 9.07
N ARG A 102 -19.75 -6.40 9.29
CA ARG A 102 -20.37 -6.22 10.64
C ARG A 102 -20.57 -7.49 11.46
N GLN A 103 -20.67 -8.66 10.83
CA GLN A 103 -20.81 -9.96 11.50
C GLN A 103 -19.46 -10.67 11.77
N PHE A 104 -18.35 -10.08 11.38
CA PHE A 104 -16.99 -10.63 11.48
C PHE A 104 -16.07 -9.63 12.20
N PRO A 105 -16.11 -9.56 13.54
CA PRO A 105 -15.41 -8.52 14.30
C PRO A 105 -13.88 -8.53 14.13
N ASP A 106 -13.29 -9.70 13.93
CA ASP A 106 -11.87 -9.89 13.65
C ASP A 106 -11.49 -9.39 12.25
N VAL A 107 -12.32 -9.65 11.23
CA VAL A 107 -12.17 -9.08 9.89
C VAL A 107 -12.27 -7.56 9.97
N GLN A 108 -13.30 -7.02 10.65
CA GLN A 108 -13.43 -5.57 10.84
C GLN A 108 -12.19 -4.96 11.50
N ALA A 109 -11.64 -5.60 12.54
CA ALA A 109 -10.46 -5.07 13.22
C ALA A 109 -9.25 -4.92 12.27
N VAL A 110 -9.01 -5.91 11.40
CA VAL A 110 -7.94 -5.85 10.39
C VAL A 110 -8.24 -4.78 9.35
N LEU A 111 -9.44 -4.77 8.75
CA LEU A 111 -9.81 -3.79 7.72
C LEU A 111 -9.74 -2.34 8.25
N GLN A 112 -10.14 -2.09 9.50
CA GLN A 112 -10.03 -0.78 10.12
C GLN A 112 -8.58 -0.33 10.28
N GLU A 113 -7.65 -1.26 10.54
CA GLU A 113 -6.24 -0.93 10.65
C GLU A 113 -5.62 -0.59 9.31
N LEU A 114 -5.94 -1.36 8.27
CA LEU A 114 -5.52 -1.10 6.89
C LEU A 114 -6.06 0.26 6.41
N GLN A 115 -7.35 0.54 6.64
CA GLN A 115 -7.95 1.84 6.31
C GLN A 115 -7.28 3.00 7.06
N ARG A 116 -6.97 2.84 8.36
CA ARG A 116 -6.25 3.85 9.14
C ARG A 116 -4.86 4.10 8.56
N ALA A 117 -4.13 3.05 8.17
CA ALA A 117 -2.82 3.19 7.56
C ALA A 117 -2.88 3.97 6.23
N SER A 118 -3.85 3.64 5.36
CA SER A 118 -4.11 4.36 4.11
C SER A 118 -4.40 5.84 4.37
N ARG A 119 -5.42 6.13 5.20
CA ARG A 119 -5.89 7.50 5.47
C ARG A 119 -4.86 8.37 6.17
N ASP A 120 -4.26 7.85 7.23
CA ASP A 120 -3.46 8.68 8.16
C ASP A 120 -1.97 8.72 7.73
N ASN A 121 -1.51 7.76 6.90
CA ASN A 121 -0.12 7.68 6.46
C ASN A 121 0.06 7.75 4.94
N HIS A 122 -0.58 6.87 4.16
CA HIS A 122 -0.29 6.72 2.74
C HIS A 122 -0.79 7.93 1.93
N LEU A 123 -2.07 8.28 2.07
CA LEU A 123 -2.67 9.40 1.34
C LEU A 123 -1.90 10.71 1.56
N PRO A 124 -1.61 11.13 2.81
CA PRO A 124 -0.78 12.32 3.05
C PRO A 124 0.63 12.20 2.44
N ALA A 125 1.22 11.01 2.40
CA ALA A 125 2.54 10.81 1.81
C ALA A 125 2.53 10.98 0.29
N PHE A 126 1.50 10.48 -0.40
CA PHE A 126 1.30 10.69 -1.83
C PHE A 126 0.92 12.12 -2.17
N GLN A 127 0.04 12.77 -1.40
CA GLN A 127 -0.28 14.20 -1.56
C GLN A 127 0.98 15.06 -1.50
N ARG A 128 1.82 14.86 -0.46
CA ARG A 128 3.12 15.54 -0.36
C ARG A 128 4.06 15.20 -1.52
N CYS A 129 3.97 14.01 -2.11
CA CYS A 129 4.75 13.68 -3.29
C CYS A 129 4.31 14.49 -4.52
N VAL A 130 3.00 14.62 -4.73
CA VAL A 130 2.43 15.45 -5.80
C VAL A 130 2.82 16.92 -5.62
N GLU A 131 2.74 17.46 -4.40
CA GLU A 131 3.15 18.84 -4.08
C GLU A 131 4.62 19.12 -4.41
N ARG A 132 5.49 18.11 -4.32
CA ARG A 132 6.90 18.19 -4.72
C ARG A 132 7.14 17.99 -6.22
N GLY A 133 6.09 17.83 -7.02
CA GLY A 133 6.20 17.56 -8.45
C GLY A 133 6.77 16.17 -8.77
N GLY A 134 6.61 15.19 -7.87
CA GLY A 134 7.20 13.86 -8.03
C GLY A 134 8.70 13.80 -7.71
N LEU A 135 9.28 14.85 -7.12
CA LEU A 135 10.67 14.81 -6.68
C LEU A 135 10.82 13.98 -5.40
N PRO A 136 11.92 13.21 -5.25
CA PRO A 136 12.21 12.48 -4.03
C PRO A 136 12.16 13.43 -2.83
N GLY A 137 11.47 13.02 -1.76
CA GLY A 137 11.51 13.79 -0.51
C GLY A 137 12.95 13.96 -0.04
N ARG A 138 13.34 15.16 0.41
CA ARG A 138 14.67 15.41 0.99
C ARG A 138 14.84 14.60 2.29
N GLY A 139 15.14 13.32 2.17
CA GLY A 139 15.61 12.48 3.26
C GLY A 139 17.02 12.92 3.60
N GLY A 140 17.17 13.71 4.66
CA GLY A 140 18.47 14.11 5.20
C GLY A 140 19.32 12.88 5.52
N ARG A 141 20.24 12.53 4.62
CA ARG A 141 21.47 11.80 4.93
C ARG A 141 22.65 12.68 4.55
N ASN A 142 22.71 13.87 5.15
CA ASN A 142 23.97 14.60 5.25
C ASN A 142 24.69 14.07 6.49
N ARG A 143 25.48 13.00 6.34
CA ARG A 143 26.54 12.68 7.30
C ARG A 143 27.76 13.49 6.85
N PRO A 144 28.16 14.58 7.53
CA PRO A 144 29.49 15.10 7.32
C PRO A 144 30.45 14.06 7.89
N GLY A 145 31.22 13.41 7.01
CA GLY A 145 32.31 12.53 7.40
C GLY A 145 33.23 13.29 8.35
N ARG A 146 33.45 12.74 9.55
CA ARG A 146 34.44 13.26 10.47
C ARG A 146 35.81 13.18 9.80
N ARG A 147 36.38 14.34 9.51
CA ARG A 147 37.78 14.52 9.17
C ARG A 147 38.60 14.16 10.42
N TRP A 148 39.41 13.13 10.31
CA TRP A 148 40.52 12.90 11.25
C TRP A 148 41.65 13.82 10.82
N GLU A 149 41.97 14.83 11.64
CA GLU A 149 43.26 15.52 11.54
C GLU A 149 44.18 14.91 12.58
N SER A 150 45.25 14.30 12.08
CA SER A 150 46.43 13.93 12.84
C SER A 150 47.19 15.20 13.21
N GLY A 151 47.52 15.35 14.50
CA GLY A 151 48.37 16.40 15.05
C GLY A 151 48.66 16.10 16.51
#